data_AF-A0A9X5I366-F1
#
_entry.id   AF-A0A9X5I366-F1
#
_cell.length_a   1.000
_cell.length_b   1.000
_cell.length_c   1.000
_cell.angle_alpha   90.00
_cell.angle_beta   90.00
_cell.angle_gamma   90.00
#
_symmetry.space_group_name_H-M   'P 1'
#
loop_
_entity.id
_entity.type
_entity.pdbx_description
1 polymer ?
#
loop_
_entity_poly.entity_id
_entity_poly.type
_entity_poly.pdbx_seq_one_letter_code
_entity_poly.pdbx_strand_id
1 'polypeptide(L)'
;MTDQLLLWFLFNVTIALLPFGFSVFRIKMEGREPTLEELFSKGELLIVAVAIDADALGSIISNGQEFLTWKIVSGAICMLFMLFACYGYAELSDTSFQRTPQVNQFASKASILLSTGSLLISGVCKILTIGVSS
;
A
#
# COMPACT_ATOMS: atom_id res chain seq x y z
N MET A 1 2.36 9.23 -22.21
CA MET A 1 2.94 8.88 -20.90
C MET A 1 2.05 9.28 -19.72
N THR A 2 1.53 10.51 -19.70
CA THR A 2 0.67 11.02 -18.61
C THR A 2 -0.67 10.31 -18.47
N ASP A 3 -1.31 9.93 -19.58
CA ASP A 3 -2.69 9.41 -19.53
C ASP A 3 -2.79 8.04 -18.83
N GLN A 4 -1.81 7.17 -19.01
CA GLN A 4 -1.75 5.88 -18.33
C GLN A 4 -1.44 6.01 -16.84
N LEU A 5 -0.57 6.97 -16.45
CA LEU A 5 -0.32 7.30 -15.05
C LEU A 5 -1.57 7.86 -14.38
N LEU A 6 -2.30 8.72 -15.09
CA LEU A 6 -3.52 9.33 -14.59
C LEU A 6 -4.63 8.29 -14.43
N LEU A 7 -4.84 7.40 -15.41
CA LEU A 7 -5.76 6.27 -15.30
C LEU A 7 -5.39 5.33 -14.14
N TRP A 8 -4.11 5.01 -13.99
CA TRP A 8 -3.65 4.17 -12.89
C TRP A 8 -3.94 4.81 -11.53
N PHE A 9 -3.63 6.09 -11.37
CA PHE A 9 -3.91 6.80 -10.14
C PHE A 9 -5.43 6.87 -9.87
N LEU A 10 -6.22 7.22 -10.89
CA LEU A 10 -7.64 7.50 -10.73
C LEU A 10 -8.47 6.24 -10.52
N PHE A 11 -8.12 5.11 -11.13
CA PHE A 11 -8.82 3.85 -10.92
C PHE A 11 -8.21 3.05 -9.79
N ASN A 12 -6.90 2.88 -9.74
CA ASN A 12 -6.29 1.92 -8.84
C ASN A 12 -6.10 2.49 -7.43
N VAL A 13 -5.50 3.67 -7.34
CA VAL A 13 -5.30 4.33 -6.03
C VAL A 13 -6.64 4.71 -5.42
N THR A 14 -7.61 5.21 -6.20
CA THR A 14 -8.94 5.57 -5.69
C THR A 14 -9.74 4.34 -5.22
N ILE A 15 -9.72 3.23 -5.96
CA ILE A 15 -10.41 1.99 -5.53
C ILE A 15 -9.72 1.39 -4.31
N ALA A 16 -8.39 1.42 -4.26
CA ALA A 16 -7.64 0.97 -3.08
C ALA A 16 -7.90 1.86 -1.85
N LEU A 17 -8.19 3.16 -2.03
CA LEU A 17 -8.58 4.07 -0.95
C LEU A 17 -10.03 3.91 -0.48
N LEU A 18 -10.88 3.24 -1.26
CA LEU A 18 -12.30 3.07 -0.94
C LEU A 18 -12.58 2.44 0.44
N PRO A 19 -11.93 1.32 0.84
CA PRO A 19 -12.11 0.74 2.19
C PRO A 19 -11.75 1.73 3.30
N PHE A 20 -10.69 2.53 3.12
CA PHE A 20 -10.29 3.56 4.08
C PHE A 20 -11.38 4.63 4.24
N GLY A 21 -11.98 5.07 3.13
CA GLY A 21 -13.11 6.00 3.15
C GLY A 21 -14.33 5.45 3.91
N PHE A 22 -14.67 4.18 3.69
CA PHE A 22 -15.75 3.51 4.42
C PHE A 22 -15.47 3.39 5.92
N SER A 23 -14.23 3.15 6.32
CA SER A 23 -13.86 3.06 7.73
C SER A 23 -13.97 4.39 8.46
N VAL A 24 -13.55 5.48 7.81
CA VAL A 24 -13.78 6.85 8.32
C VAL A 24 -15.28 7.15 8.43
N PHE A 25 -16.05 6.78 7.40
CA PHE A 25 -17.49 7.00 7.39
C PHE A 25 -18.19 6.24 8.51
N ARG A 26 -17.78 4.99 8.79
CA ARG A 26 -18.29 4.19 9.90
C ARG A 26 -18.02 4.85 11.26
N ILE A 27 -16.80 5.31 11.50
CA ILE A 27 -16.43 5.97 12.77
C ILE A 27 -17.25 7.26 12.99
N LYS A 28 -17.46 8.03 11.91
CA LYS A 28 -18.34 9.21 11.96
C LYS A 28 -19.80 8.85 12.25
N MET A 29 -20.32 7.76 11.70
CA MET A 29 -21.67 7.28 12.01
C MET A 29 -21.82 6.81 13.46
N GLU A 30 -20.74 6.31 14.06
CA GLU A 30 -20.70 5.98 15.50
C GLU A 30 -20.58 7.22 16.41
N GLY A 31 -20.53 8.43 15.84
CA GLY A 31 -20.46 9.69 16.59
C GLY A 31 -19.11 9.97 17.24
N ARG A 32 -18.05 9.27 16.81
CA ARG A 32 -16.68 9.47 17.30
C ARG A 32 -15.85 10.26 16.29
N GLU A 33 -14.86 11.00 16.78
CA GLU A 33 -13.89 11.63 15.90
C GLU A 33 -12.86 10.58 15.44
N PRO A 34 -12.58 10.48 14.13
CA PRO A 34 -11.60 9.53 13.62
C PRO A 34 -10.19 9.95 14.07
N THR A 35 -9.62 9.19 15.00
CA THR A 35 -8.23 9.37 15.40
C THR A 35 -7.34 8.71 14.34
N LEU A 36 -6.27 9.39 13.90
CA LEU A 36 -5.31 8.81 12.94
C LEU A 36 -4.79 7.46 13.43
N GLU A 37 -4.50 7.35 14.73
CA GLU A 37 -4.05 6.11 15.37
C GLU A 37 -5.07 4.97 15.21
N GLU A 38 -6.37 5.25 15.29
CA GLU A 38 -7.43 4.25 15.10
C GLU A 38 -7.52 3.81 13.63
N LEU A 39 -7.42 4.74 12.69
CA LEU A 39 -7.39 4.43 11.26
C LEU A 39 -6.17 3.58 10.88
N PHE A 40 -4.99 3.90 11.41
CA PHE A 40 -3.76 3.15 11.14
C PHE A 40 -3.72 1.80 11.88
N SER A 41 -4.35 1.69 13.05
CA SER A 41 -4.38 0.46 13.84
C SER A 41 -5.15 -0.68 13.19
N LYS A 42 -6.07 -0.38 12.26
CA LYS A 42 -6.88 -1.41 11.57
C LYS A 42 -6.15 -2.07 10.41
N GLY A 43 -4.93 -1.63 10.07
CA GLY A 43 -4.14 -2.23 8.99
C GLY A 43 -4.70 -1.99 7.58
N GLU A 44 -5.77 -1.22 7.43
CA GLU A 44 -6.39 -0.93 6.13
C GLU A 44 -5.43 -0.22 5.17
N LEU A 45 -4.54 0.63 5.70
CA LEU A 45 -3.51 1.31 4.90
C LEU A 45 -2.46 0.34 4.32
N LEU A 46 -2.22 -0.79 5.01
CA LEU A 46 -1.35 -1.84 4.49
C LEU A 46 -2.00 -2.57 3.33
N ILE A 47 -3.31 -2.83 3.39
CA ILE A 47 -4.04 -3.44 2.27
C ILE A 47 -3.99 -2.53 1.03
N VAL A 48 -4.09 -1.21 1.22
CA VAL A 48 -3.93 -0.24 0.12
C VAL A 48 -2.52 -0.34 -0.49
N ALA A 49 -1.48 -0.38 0.35
CA ALA A 49 -0.09 -0.53 -0.11
C ALA A 49 0.12 -1.84 -0.88
N VAL A 50 -0.39 -2.96 -0.36
CA VAL A 50 -0.37 -4.28 -1.02
C VAL A 50 -1.07 -4.22 -2.37
N ALA A 51 -2.25 -3.60 -2.48
CA ALA A 51 -2.97 -3.49 -3.75
C ALA A 51 -2.18 -2.68 -4.80
N ILE A 52 -1.56 -1.58 -4.37
CA ILE A 52 -0.71 -0.73 -5.22
C ILE A 52 0.55 -1.49 -5.67
N ASP A 53 1.19 -2.24 -4.78
CA ASP A 53 2.36 -3.06 -5.10
C ASP A 53 2.00 -4.22 -6.04
N ALA A 54 0.84 -4.87 -5.85
CA ALA A 54 0.36 -5.96 -6.70
C ALA A 54 0.15 -5.51 -8.15
N ASP A 55 -0.41 -4.32 -8.36
CA ASP A 55 -0.59 -3.76 -9.70
C ASP A 55 0.74 -3.42 -10.37
N ALA A 56 1.66 -2.78 -9.64
CA ALA A 56 2.99 -2.51 -10.17
C ALA A 56 3.71 -3.81 -10.57
N LEU A 57 3.58 -4.86 -9.77
CA LEU A 57 4.12 -6.19 -10.07
C LEU A 57 3.48 -6.79 -11.33
N GLY A 58 2.16 -6.72 -11.48
CA GLY A 58 1.44 -7.17 -12.67
C GLY A 58 1.83 -6.41 -13.93
N SER A 59 2.03 -5.10 -13.81
CA SER A 59 2.49 -4.23 -14.90
C SER A 59 3.92 -4.56 -15.34
N ILE A 60 4.78 -4.97 -14.41
CA ILE A 60 6.16 -5.42 -14.70
C ILE A 60 6.14 -6.75 -15.46
N ILE A 61 5.32 -7.72 -15.02
CA ILE A 61 5.19 -9.05 -15.64
C ILE A 61 4.65 -8.96 -17.07
N SER A 62 3.76 -7.99 -17.33
CA SER A 62 3.13 -7.81 -18.64
C SER A 62 4.05 -7.20 -19.71
N ASN A 63 5.13 -6.52 -19.35
CA ASN A 63 5.96 -5.76 -20.30
C ASN A 63 7.21 -6.55 -20.71
N GLY A 64 7.52 -6.60 -22.02
CA GLY A 64 8.55 -7.42 -22.67
C GLY A 64 10.00 -7.30 -22.13
N GLN A 65 10.93 -8.07 -22.73
CA GLN A 65 12.26 -8.40 -22.17
C GLN A 65 13.26 -7.24 -21.98
N GLU A 66 12.96 -6.02 -22.41
CA GLU A 66 13.89 -4.90 -22.20
C GLU A 66 14.02 -4.58 -20.70
N PHE A 67 15.28 -4.47 -20.24
CA PHE A 67 15.69 -4.23 -18.86
C PHE A 67 15.14 -5.23 -17.82
N LEU A 68 15.09 -6.51 -18.20
CA LEU A 68 14.60 -7.62 -17.36
C LEU A 68 15.22 -7.65 -15.95
N THR A 69 16.51 -7.37 -15.81
CA THR A 69 17.20 -7.37 -14.50
C THR A 69 16.66 -6.29 -13.56
N TRP A 70 16.45 -5.06 -14.04
CA TRP A 70 15.92 -3.96 -13.22
C TRP A 70 14.47 -4.19 -12.82
N LYS A 71 13.68 -4.81 -13.71
CA LYS A 71 12.30 -5.25 -13.45
C LYS A 71 12.23 -6.32 -12.36
N ILE A 72 13.11 -7.32 -12.41
CA ILE A 72 13.15 -8.40 -11.40
C ILE A 72 13.56 -7.84 -10.04
N VAL A 73 14.57 -6.97 -9.98
CA VAL A 73 15.01 -6.36 -8.72
C VAL A 73 13.90 -5.51 -8.11
N SER A 74 13.22 -4.69 -8.91
CA SER A 74 12.15 -3.83 -8.41
C SER A 74 10.91 -4.60 -7.98
N GLY A 75 10.53 -5.63 -8.74
CA GLY A 75 9.47 -6.57 -8.36
C GLY A 75 9.79 -7.34 -7.07
N ALA A 76 11.03 -7.81 -6.90
CA ALA A 76 11.46 -8.49 -5.68
C ALA A 76 11.40 -7.58 -4.45
N ILE A 77 11.75 -6.30 -4.60
CA ILE A 77 11.63 -5.30 -3.52
C ILE A 77 10.16 -5.06 -3.17
N CYS A 78 9.27 -4.85 -4.16
CA CYS A 78 7.82 -4.76 -3.91
C CYS A 78 7.28 -5.99 -3.19
N MET A 79 7.70 -7.20 -3.60
CA MET A 79 7.26 -8.43 -2.97
C MET A 79 7.71 -8.53 -1.51
N LEU A 80 8.94 -8.10 -1.19
CA LEU A 80 9.42 -8.04 0.19
C LEU A 80 8.63 -7.04 1.04
N PHE A 81 8.35 -5.85 0.51
CA PHE A 81 7.51 -4.85 1.19
C PHE A 81 6.09 -5.38 1.43
N MET A 82 5.51 -6.06 0.44
CA MET A 82 4.20 -6.69 0.54
C MET A 82 4.18 -7.78 1.62
N LEU A 83 5.26 -8.57 1.73
CA LEU A 83 5.39 -9.64 2.73
C LEU A 83 5.54 -9.07 4.14
N PHE A 84 6.34 -8.01 4.32
CA PHE A 84 6.42 -7.26 5.57
C PHE A 84 5.08 -6.62 5.94
N ALA A 85 4.34 -6.12 4.94
CA ALA A 85 3.03 -5.56 5.16
C ALA A 85 2.03 -6.63 5.63
N CYS A 86 1.95 -7.78 4.94
CA CYS A 86 1.09 -8.89 5.36
C CYS A 86 1.44 -9.40 6.76
N TYR A 87 2.73 -9.46 7.11
CA TYR A 87 3.16 -9.84 8.45
C TYR A 87 2.71 -8.82 9.51
N GLY A 88 2.89 -7.53 9.25
CA GLY A 88 2.40 -6.47 10.14
C GLY A 88 0.88 -6.47 10.29
N TYR A 89 0.14 -6.75 9.22
CA TYR A 89 -1.32 -6.89 9.28
C TYR A 89 -1.76 -8.10 10.11
N ALA A 90 -1.07 -9.25 9.98
CA ALA A 90 -1.38 -10.45 10.75
C ALA A 90 -1.26 -10.21 12.27
N GLU A 91 -0.18 -9.57 12.71
CA GLU A 91 0.02 -9.18 14.12
C GLU A 91 -1.04 -8.17 14.61
N LEU A 92 -1.44 -7.21 13.77
CA LEU A 92 -2.48 -6.23 14.09
C LEU A 92 -3.89 -6.83 14.14
N SER A 93 -4.14 -7.88 13.35
CA SER A 93 -5.44 -8.54 13.27
C SER A 93 -5.74 -9.44 14.46
N ASP A 94 -4.72 -9.76 15.26
CA ASP A 94 -4.88 -10.58 16.46
C ASP A 94 -5.50 -9.74 17.59
N THR A 95 -6.76 -10.03 17.93
CA THR A 95 -7.62 -9.26 18.85
C THR A 95 -7.01 -9.05 20.25
N SER A 96 -6.00 -9.86 20.59
CA SER A 96 -5.22 -9.79 21.83
C SER A 96 -4.30 -8.57 21.91
N PHE A 97 -3.77 -8.10 20.77
CA PHE A 97 -2.75 -7.05 20.71
C PHE A 97 -3.35 -5.64 20.85
N GLN A 98 -4.63 -5.49 20.50
CA GLN A 98 -5.36 -4.22 20.44
C GLN A 98 -5.61 -3.57 21.83
N ARG A 99 -5.34 -4.27 22.93
CA ARG A 99 -5.56 -3.77 24.30
C ARG A 99 -4.40 -2.98 24.90
N THR A 100 -3.20 -3.00 24.31
CA THR A 100 -2.02 -2.34 24.89
C THR A 100 -1.68 -1.03 24.17
N PRO A 101 -1.86 0.15 24.79
CA PRO A 101 -1.65 1.44 24.12
C PRO A 101 -0.20 1.72 23.70
N GLN A 102 0.79 1.04 24.29
CA GLN A 102 2.21 1.24 23.94
C GLN A 102 2.62 0.56 22.62
N VAL A 103 1.98 -0.55 22.23
CA VAL A 103 2.28 -1.22 20.95
C VAL A 103 1.59 -0.56 19.77
N ASN A 104 0.47 0.12 20.00
CA ASN A 104 -0.27 0.86 18.97
C ASN A 104 0.57 2.00 18.36
N GLN A 105 1.38 2.69 19.16
CA GLN A 105 2.26 3.76 18.66
C GLN A 105 3.42 3.24 17.80
N PHE A 106 3.97 2.07 18.14
CA PHE A 106 5.06 1.48 17.37
C PHE A 106 4.54 0.92 16.05
N ALA A 107 3.40 0.23 16.09
CA ALA A 107 2.74 -0.29 14.89
C ALA A 107 2.29 0.84 13.95
N SER A 108 1.72 1.92 14.49
CA SER A 108 1.31 3.08 13.68
C SER A 108 2.49 3.71 12.92
N LYS A 109 3.64 3.91 13.60
CA LYS A 109 4.84 4.44 12.94
C LYS A 109 5.41 3.50 11.88
N ALA A 110 5.44 2.19 12.16
CA ALA A 110 5.91 1.19 11.22
C ALA A 110 5.03 1.12 9.96
N SER A 111 3.70 1.13 10.13
CA SER A 111 2.73 1.14 9.03
C SER A 111 2.87 2.37 8.14
N ILE A 112 3.04 3.57 8.74
CA ILE A 112 3.26 4.80 7.97
C ILE A 112 4.55 4.69 7.16
N LEU A 113 5.65 4.22 7.78
CA LEU A 113 6.94 4.13 7.10
C LEU A 113 6.91 3.10 5.96
N LEU A 114 6.25 1.96 6.17
CA LEU A 114 6.05 0.91 5.17
C LEU A 114 5.18 1.39 4.01
N SER A 115 4.03 2.02 4.28
CA SER A 115 3.16 2.52 3.22
C SER A 115 3.78 3.66 2.42
N THR A 116 4.53 4.56 3.07
CA THR A 116 5.22 5.65 2.36
C THR A 116 6.36 5.09 1.49
N GLY A 117 7.09 4.11 2.01
CA GLY A 117 8.14 3.40 1.25
C GLY A 117 7.59 2.64 0.04
N SER A 118 6.50 1.89 0.24
CA SER A 118 5.78 1.18 -0.82
C SER A 118 5.30 2.13 -1.93
N LEU A 119 4.68 3.26 -1.57
CA LEU A 119 4.25 4.27 -2.56
C LEU A 119 5.41 4.82 -3.39
N LEU A 120 6.56 5.09 -2.77
CA LEU A 120 7.74 5.58 -3.48
C LEU A 120 8.32 4.53 -4.42
N ILE A 121 8.48 3.29 -3.93
CA ILE A 121 9.02 2.18 -4.72
C ILE A 121 8.10 1.84 -5.89
N SER A 122 6.80 1.72 -5.65
CA SER A 122 5.79 1.43 -6.65
C SER A 122 5.68 2.56 -7.69
N GLY A 123 5.76 3.82 -7.24
CA GLY A 123 5.85 4.98 -8.12
C GLY A 123 7.07 4.95 -9.04
N VAL A 124 8.25 4.64 -8.50
CA VAL A 124 9.49 4.48 -9.28
C VAL A 124 9.38 3.32 -10.28
N CYS A 125 8.79 2.18 -9.88
CA CYS A 125 8.51 1.05 -10.77
C CYS A 125 7.64 1.43 -11.96
N LYS A 126 6.54 2.17 -11.73
CA LYS A 126 5.66 2.65 -12.80
C LYS A 126 6.36 3.61 -13.74
N ILE A 127 7.14 4.55 -13.21
CA ILE A 127 7.90 5.51 -14.03
C ILE A 127 8.93 4.79 -14.91
N LEU A 128 9.69 3.84 -14.35
CA LEU A 128 10.63 3.02 -15.11
C LEU A 128 9.92 2.19 -16.20
N THR A 129 8.75 1.63 -15.88
CA THR A 129 7.98 0.81 -16.82
C THR A 129 7.43 1.62 -17.99
N ILE A 130 6.99 2.85 -17.74
CA ILE A 130 6.45 3.75 -18.79
C ILE A 130 7.58 4.38 -19.61
N GLY A 131 8.70 4.74 -18.97
CA GLY A 131 9.87 5.30 -19.65
C GLY A 131 10.57 4.31 -20.58
N VAL A 132 10.54 3.01 -20.27
CA VAL A 132 11.08 1.94 -21.12
C VAL A 132 10.15 1.58 -22.29
N SER A 133 8.86 1.91 -22.22
CA SER A 133 7.88 1.56 -23.26
C SER A 133 7.79 2.60 -24.40
N SER A 134 8.63 3.64 -24.41
CA SER A 134 8.62 4.73 -25.39
C SER A 134 9.93 4.83 -26.13
#